data_AF-A0A519CNZ4-F1
#
_entry.id   AF-A0A519CNZ4-F1
#
_cell.length_a   1.000
_cell.length_b   1.000
_cell.length_c   1.000
_cell.angle_alpha   90.00
_cell.angle_beta   90.00
_cell.angle_gamma   90.00
#
_symmetry.space_group_name_H-M   'P 1'
#
loop_
_entity.id
_entity.type
_entity.pdbx_description
1 polymer ?
#
loop_
_entity_poly.entity_id
_entity_poly.type
_entity_poly.pdbx_seq_one_letter_code
_entity_poly.pdbx_strand_id
1 'polypeptide(L)'
;MISFTTGEEGQIHNSFSTGNSQVIIAANTGAYQIEDDGSITHLDLPSQSAITDSKGYTWFIGQKGTTSIASFNDGIVEVQELAKPIPLEIEVSEYEDGVIFMHGMDDNGAFELMTIDLTAQNSIEAGRGFLNFAFLTSCSIILVVMGWTALDRYRNY
;
A
#
# COMPACT_ATOMS: atom_id res chain seq x y z
N MET A 1 29.04 -25.87 10.77
CA MET A 1 28.31 -25.72 9.49
C MET A 1 26.84 -25.80 9.85
N ILE A 2 26.17 -24.65 9.96
CA ILE A 2 24.75 -24.61 10.33
C ILE A 2 23.99 -24.82 9.02
N SER A 3 23.38 -25.99 8.86
CA SER A 3 22.54 -26.34 7.72
C SER A 3 21.10 -26.07 8.12
N PHE A 4 20.43 -25.16 7.42
CA PHE A 4 18.99 -24.96 7.57
C PHE A 4 18.31 -25.98 6.65
N THR A 5 17.83 -27.07 7.23
CA THR A 5 16.86 -27.93 6.55
C THR A 5 15.51 -27.29 6.77
N THR A 6 14.97 -26.70 5.73
CA THR A 6 13.54 -26.55 5.67
C THR A 6 12.99 -27.98 5.51
N GLY A 7 11.91 -28.31 6.23
CA GLY A 7 11.01 -29.47 6.04
C GLY A 7 9.57 -28.98 6.20
N GLU A 8 8.71 -29.15 5.19
CA GLU A 8 7.32 -28.64 5.00
C GLU A 8 7.04 -27.10 4.93
N GLU A 9 7.62 -26.32 4.01
CA GLU A 9 8.72 -25.38 4.29
C GLU A 9 8.31 -23.93 4.05
N GLY A 10 8.32 -23.08 5.08
CA GLY A 10 8.29 -21.63 4.88
C GLY A 10 9.50 -21.20 4.05
N GLN A 11 9.29 -20.89 2.78
CA GLN A 11 10.34 -20.44 1.87
C GLN A 11 10.63 -18.97 2.12
N ILE A 12 11.90 -18.63 2.34
CA ILE A 12 12.36 -17.25 2.35
C ILE A 12 12.42 -16.78 0.89
N HIS A 13 11.68 -15.72 0.57
CA HIS A 13 11.67 -15.15 -0.77
C HIS A 13 12.40 -13.80 -0.83
N ASN A 14 12.51 -13.07 0.29
CA ASN A 14 13.28 -11.84 0.33
C ASN A 14 13.99 -11.56 1.66
N SER A 15 15.06 -10.77 1.59
CA SER A 15 15.76 -10.20 2.74
C SER A 15 16.16 -8.74 2.44
N PHE A 16 15.84 -7.81 3.33
CA PHE A 16 16.14 -6.39 3.15
C PHE A 16 16.69 -5.77 4.43
N SER A 17 17.61 -4.81 4.30
CA SER A 17 17.91 -3.89 5.39
C SER A 17 16.95 -2.72 5.32
N THR A 18 16.35 -2.33 6.44
CA THR A 18 15.36 -1.23 6.45
C THR A 18 15.94 0.14 6.77
N GLY A 19 17.28 0.26 6.77
CA GLY A 19 17.97 1.52 7.08
C GLY A 19 18.10 1.86 8.58
N ASN A 20 17.28 1.26 9.44
CA ASN A 20 17.29 1.47 10.91
C ASN A 20 18.17 0.44 11.65
N SER A 21 19.29 0.00 11.05
CA SER A 21 20.14 -1.08 11.59
C SER A 21 19.42 -2.43 11.80
N GLN A 22 18.26 -2.63 11.18
CA GLN A 22 17.52 -3.89 11.23
C GLN A 22 17.46 -4.57 9.86
N VAL A 23 17.21 -5.87 9.88
CA VAL A 23 16.99 -6.71 8.70
C VAL A 23 15.62 -7.37 8.81
N ILE A 24 14.86 -7.34 7.72
CA ILE A 24 13.62 -8.10 7.57
C ILE A 24 13.86 -9.27 6.64
N ILE A 25 13.44 -10.45 7.07
CA ILE A 25 13.40 -11.67 6.26
C ILE A 25 11.93 -12.02 6.04
N ALA A 26 11.48 -11.99 4.79
CA ALA A 26 10.12 -12.30 4.40
C ALA A 26 10.01 -13.74 3.87
N ALA A 27 8.99 -14.45 4.34
CA ALA A 27 8.71 -15.83 3.97
C ALA A 27 7.22 -16.07 3.72
N ASN A 28 6.93 -17.18 3.05
CA ASN A 28 5.55 -17.55 2.69
C ASN A 28 4.65 -17.81 3.91
N THR A 29 5.25 -18.11 5.08
CA THR A 29 4.54 -18.45 6.32
C THR A 29 4.64 -17.37 7.40
N GLY A 30 5.29 -16.24 7.12
CA GLY A 30 5.50 -15.16 8.08
C GLY A 30 6.75 -14.34 7.75
N ALA A 31 7.16 -13.49 8.68
CA ALA A 31 8.40 -12.73 8.56
C ALA A 31 9.21 -12.73 9.85
N TYR A 32 10.47 -12.32 9.76
CA TYR A 32 11.37 -12.20 10.88
C TYR A 32 12.06 -10.85 10.85
N GLN A 33 12.03 -10.14 11.97
CA GLN A 33 12.83 -8.95 12.22
C GLN A 33 14.08 -9.36 13.00
N ILE A 34 15.23 -8.88 12.54
CA ILE A 34 16.52 -9.05 13.20
C ILE A 34 17.07 -7.66 13.50
N GLU A 35 17.28 -7.37 14.79
CA GLU A 35 17.85 -6.10 15.25
C GLU A 35 19.39 -6.19 15.36
N ASP A 36 20.04 -5.05 15.60
CA ASP A 36 21.50 -4.94 15.65
C ASP A 36 22.13 -5.64 16.87
N ASP A 37 21.36 -5.81 17.94
CA ASP A 37 21.71 -6.58 19.13
C ASP A 37 21.60 -8.11 18.92
N GLY A 38 21.13 -8.53 17.75
CA GLY A 38 20.93 -9.92 17.37
C GLY A 38 19.62 -10.53 17.87
N SER A 39 18.73 -9.75 18.48
CA SER A 39 17.38 -10.19 18.80
C SER A 39 16.59 -10.51 17.54
N ILE A 40 15.76 -11.55 17.61
CA ILE A 40 14.95 -12.03 16.49
C ILE A 40 13.49 -12.05 16.94
N THR A 41 12.66 -11.28 16.25
CA THR A 41 11.23 -11.20 16.47
C THR A 41 10.50 -11.81 15.29
N HIS A 42 9.59 -12.76 15.57
CA HIS A 42 8.72 -13.32 14.55
C HIS A 42 7.51 -12.40 14.34
N LEU A 43 7.21 -12.12 13.08
CA LEU A 43 6.07 -11.34 12.63
C LEU A 43 5.11 -12.28 11.89
N ASP A 44 3.85 -12.34 12.32
CA ASP A 44 2.79 -13.12 11.67
C ASP A 44 2.27 -12.40 10.42
N LEU A 45 3.17 -12.23 9.44
CA LEU A 45 2.96 -11.51 8.19
C LEU A 45 3.41 -12.37 7.01
N PRO A 46 2.61 -13.38 6.62
CA PRO A 46 2.91 -14.18 5.44
C PRO A 46 2.76 -13.33 4.17
N SER A 47 3.67 -13.53 3.21
CA SER A 47 3.66 -12.81 1.94
C SER A 47 4.12 -13.68 0.77
N GLN A 48 3.69 -13.31 -0.44
CA GLN A 48 4.28 -13.82 -1.68
C GLN A 48 5.47 -12.96 -2.12
N SER A 49 5.38 -11.66 -1.91
CA SER A 49 6.46 -10.71 -2.17
C SER A 49 6.53 -9.67 -1.06
N ALA A 50 7.72 -9.12 -0.85
CA ALA A 50 7.91 -8.03 0.08
C ALA A 50 8.81 -6.96 -0.55
N ILE A 51 8.71 -5.73 -0.04
CA ILE A 51 9.58 -4.64 -0.47
C ILE A 51 9.75 -3.58 0.61
N THR A 52 10.94 -3.00 0.70
CA THR A 52 11.21 -1.90 1.62
C THR A 52 11.27 -0.58 0.87
N ASP A 53 10.58 0.43 1.39
CA ASP A 53 10.58 1.78 0.83
C ASP A 53 11.75 2.65 1.32
N SER A 54 11.88 3.84 0.74
CA SER A 54 12.92 4.80 1.11
C SER A 54 12.83 5.36 2.54
N LYS A 55 11.70 5.12 3.23
CA LYS A 55 11.43 5.59 4.60
C LYS A 55 11.57 4.47 5.63
N GLY A 56 11.95 3.27 5.23
CA GLY A 56 12.14 2.11 6.11
C GLY A 56 10.89 1.26 6.33
N TYR A 57 9.74 1.61 5.72
CA TYR A 57 8.56 0.73 5.77
C TYR A 57 8.81 -0.50 4.90
N THR A 58 8.55 -1.67 5.46
CA THR A 58 8.53 -2.92 4.69
C THR A 58 7.10 -3.32 4.41
N TRP A 59 6.77 -3.40 3.13
CA TRP A 59 5.47 -3.76 2.59
C TRP A 59 5.44 -5.26 2.28
N PHE A 60 4.45 -5.95 2.82
CA PHE A 60 4.18 -7.36 2.62
C PHE A 60 2.97 -7.51 1.71
N ILE A 61 3.18 -8.21 0.61
CA ILE A 61 2.23 -8.34 -0.47
C ILE A 61 1.78 -9.80 -0.54
N GLY A 62 0.47 -10.00 -0.42
CA GLY A 62 -0.13 -11.32 -0.52
C GLY A 62 -0.13 -11.87 -1.95
N GLN A 63 -0.55 -13.12 -2.07
CA GLN A 63 -0.72 -13.78 -3.36
C GLN A 63 -1.86 -13.19 -4.20
N LYS A 64 -1.96 -13.66 -5.45
CA LYS A 64 -3.10 -13.37 -6.33
C LYS A 64 -4.45 -13.56 -5.62
N GLY A 65 -5.35 -12.60 -5.77
CA GLY A 65 -6.68 -12.59 -5.17
C GLY A 65 -6.75 -11.95 -3.78
N THR A 66 -5.61 -11.66 -3.15
CA THR A 66 -5.59 -10.92 -1.88
C THR A 66 -6.12 -9.49 -2.08
N THR A 67 -6.89 -8.98 -1.11
CA THR A 67 -7.51 -7.66 -1.15
C THR A 67 -6.81 -6.62 -0.27
N SER A 68 -5.74 -6.98 0.42
CA SER A 68 -5.02 -6.08 1.31
C SER A 68 -3.50 -6.28 1.24
N ILE A 69 -2.77 -5.27 1.69
CA ILE A 69 -1.32 -5.33 1.91
C ILE A 69 -1.03 -4.92 3.35
N ALA A 70 0.07 -5.40 3.91
CA ALA A 70 0.53 -4.99 5.23
C ALA A 70 1.82 -4.19 5.11
N SER A 71 2.02 -3.23 6.02
CA SER A 71 3.29 -2.53 6.18
C SER A 71 3.80 -2.72 7.60
N PHE A 72 5.11 -2.76 7.74
CA PHE A 72 5.81 -2.83 9.01
C PHE A 72 6.87 -1.74 9.07
N ASN A 73 6.85 -0.96 10.16
CA ASN A 73 7.91 -0.02 10.48
C ASN A 73 8.02 0.15 12.00
N ASP A 74 9.23 0.07 12.54
CA ASP A 74 9.54 0.27 13.96
C ASP A 74 8.57 -0.43 14.94
N GLY A 75 8.25 -1.71 14.66
CA GLY A 75 7.37 -2.53 15.50
C GLY A 75 5.87 -2.32 15.26
N ILE A 76 5.48 -1.38 14.40
CA ILE A 76 4.08 -1.08 14.08
C ILE A 76 3.71 -1.81 12.78
N VAL A 77 2.62 -2.56 12.83
CA VAL A 77 1.99 -3.20 11.67
C VAL A 77 0.74 -2.43 11.29
N GLU A 78 0.63 -2.03 10.03
CA GLU A 78 -0.57 -1.42 9.46
C GLU A 78 -1.05 -2.22 8.25
N VAL A 79 -2.36 -2.50 8.18
CA VAL A 79 -2.98 -3.21 7.07
C VAL A 79 -3.80 -2.22 6.24
N GLN A 80 -3.61 -2.25 4.93
CA GLN A 80 -4.30 -1.39 3.97
C GLN A 80 -5.11 -2.23 3.00
N GLU A 81 -6.40 -1.92 2.88
CA GLU A 81 -7.27 -2.52 1.89
C GLU A 81 -7.01 -1.91 0.51
N LEU A 82 -6.92 -2.79 -0.49
CA LEU A 82 -6.77 -2.43 -1.89
C LEU A 82 -8.13 -2.14 -2.52
N ALA A 83 -8.16 -1.20 -3.46
CA ALA A 83 -9.38 -0.91 -4.21
C ALA A 83 -9.86 -2.09 -5.08
N LYS A 84 -8.93 -2.98 -5.47
CA LYS A 84 -9.20 -4.21 -6.22
C LYS A 84 -8.26 -5.31 -5.74
N PRO A 85 -8.69 -6.59 -5.80
CA PRO A 85 -7.81 -7.71 -5.53
C PRO A 85 -6.61 -7.74 -6.48
N ILE A 86 -5.49 -8.32 -6.03
CA ILE A 86 -4.30 -8.53 -6.86
C ILE A 86 -4.66 -9.48 -8.03
N PRO A 87 -4.52 -9.07 -9.30
CA PRO A 87 -4.98 -9.85 -10.45
C PRO A 87 -3.93 -10.86 -10.96
N LEU A 88 -2.67 -10.70 -10.54
CA LEU A 88 -1.51 -11.40 -11.08
C LEU A 88 -0.80 -12.24 -10.02
N GLU A 89 -0.15 -13.32 -10.45
CA GLU A 89 0.82 -14.05 -9.63
C GLU A 89 2.15 -13.30 -9.68
N ILE A 90 2.61 -12.79 -8.52
CA ILE A 90 3.74 -11.86 -8.45
C ILE A 90 5.05 -12.64 -8.63
N GLU A 91 5.85 -12.25 -9.62
CA GLU A 91 7.19 -12.78 -9.84
C GLU A 91 8.28 -11.84 -9.35
N VAL A 92 8.09 -10.53 -9.54
CA VAL A 92 9.00 -9.49 -9.08
C VAL A 92 8.22 -8.26 -8.66
N SER A 93 8.68 -7.60 -7.59
CA SER A 93 8.16 -6.32 -7.16
C SER A 93 9.29 -5.32 -6.93
N GLU A 94 9.01 -4.06 -7.26
CA GLU A 94 9.94 -2.93 -7.12
C GLU A 94 9.21 -1.72 -6.52
N TYR A 95 9.96 -0.83 -5.89
CA TYR A 95 9.47 0.39 -5.27
C TYR A 95 10.24 1.55 -5.88
N GLU A 96 9.51 2.52 -6.41
CA GLU A 96 10.08 3.76 -6.92
C GLU A 96 9.11 4.92 -6.63
N ASP A 97 9.65 5.99 -6.03
CA ASP A 97 8.96 7.27 -5.79
C ASP A 97 7.53 7.17 -5.21
N GLY A 98 7.34 6.31 -4.21
CA GLY A 98 6.04 6.14 -3.55
C GLY A 98 5.08 5.20 -4.27
N VAL A 99 5.53 4.55 -5.36
CA VAL A 99 4.75 3.56 -6.11
C VAL A 99 5.42 2.19 -5.96
N ILE A 100 4.62 1.18 -5.64
CA ILE A 100 5.02 -0.23 -5.73
C ILE A 100 4.58 -0.77 -7.09
N PHE A 101 5.54 -1.31 -7.84
CA PHE A 101 5.34 -2.02 -9.10
C PHE A 101 5.38 -3.52 -8.84
N MET A 102 4.41 -4.25 -9.38
CA MET A 102 4.34 -5.70 -9.29
C MET A 102 4.20 -6.27 -10.70
N HIS A 103 5.19 -7.04 -11.12
CA HIS A 103 5.19 -7.74 -12.40
C HIS A 103 4.95 -9.23 -12.17
N GLY A 104 4.19 -9.82 -13.07
CA GLY A 104 3.93 -11.25 -13.04
C GLY A 104 3.01 -11.69 -14.16
N MET A 105 2.25 -12.75 -13.92
CA MET A 105 1.38 -13.36 -14.93
C MET A 105 -0.09 -13.39 -14.49
N ASP A 106 -0.99 -13.25 -15.47
CA ASP A 106 -2.43 -13.47 -15.32
C ASP A 106 -2.79 -14.98 -15.39
N ASP A 107 -4.09 -15.31 -15.29
CA ASP A 107 -4.55 -16.72 -15.39
C ASP A 107 -4.31 -17.37 -16.76
N ASN A 108 -4.06 -16.56 -17.79
CA ASN A 108 -3.80 -17.03 -19.15
C ASN A 108 -2.28 -17.15 -19.42
N GLY A 109 -1.44 -16.88 -18.43
CA GLY A 109 0.02 -16.83 -18.58
C GLY A 109 0.51 -15.62 -19.38
N ALA A 110 -0.32 -14.59 -19.54
CA ALA A 110 0.08 -13.32 -20.14
C ALA A 110 0.73 -12.43 -19.08
N PHE A 111 1.78 -11.70 -19.46
CA PHE A 111 2.43 -10.74 -18.56
C PHE A 111 1.49 -9.60 -18.21
N GLU A 112 1.37 -9.33 -16.91
CA GLU A 112 0.55 -8.25 -16.36
C GLU A 112 1.37 -7.42 -15.36
N LEU A 113 1.02 -6.15 -15.24
CA LEU A 113 1.61 -5.20 -14.30
C LEU A 113 0.51 -4.57 -13.46
N MET A 114 0.70 -4.58 -12.14
CA MET A 114 -0.11 -3.81 -11.20
C MET A 114 0.76 -2.82 -10.45
N THR A 115 0.26 -1.60 -10.29
CA THR A 115 0.92 -0.54 -9.52
C THR A 115 0.07 -0.13 -8.34
N ILE A 116 0.68 0.08 -7.19
CA ILE A 116 0.04 0.64 -5.99
C ILE A 116 0.71 1.97 -5.68
N ASP A 117 -0.07 3.05 -5.73
CA ASP A 117 0.39 4.39 -5.34
C ASP A 117 0.12 4.60 -3.84
N LEU A 118 1.19 4.58 -3.05
CA LEU A 118 1.15 4.77 -1.59
C LEU A 118 0.94 6.25 -1.19
N THR A 119 1.09 7.18 -2.13
CA THR A 119 0.89 8.62 -1.88
C THR A 119 -0.57 9.04 -1.98
N ALA A 120 -1.39 8.26 -2.68
CA ALA A 120 -2.80 8.57 -2.92
C ALA A 120 -3.61 8.71 -1.61
N GLN A 121 -3.33 7.89 -0.61
CA GLN A 121 -4.03 7.90 0.68
C GLN A 121 -3.73 9.18 1.47
N ASN A 122 -2.46 9.60 1.48
CA ASN A 122 -2.02 10.86 2.09
C ASN A 122 -2.65 12.10 1.43
N SER A 123 -3.03 12.03 0.14
CA SER A 123 -3.64 13.16 -0.59
C SER A 123 -5.05 13.51 -0.09
N ILE A 124 -5.83 12.51 0.35
CA ILE A 124 -7.17 12.70 0.92
C ILE A 124 -7.05 13.25 2.35
N GLU A 125 -6.14 12.68 3.15
CA GLU A 125 -5.90 13.11 4.54
C GLU A 125 -5.20 14.47 4.65
N ALA A 126 -4.48 14.90 3.62
CA ALA A 126 -3.87 16.24 3.52
C ALA A 126 -4.89 17.40 3.47
N GLY A 127 -6.19 17.14 3.67
CA GLY A 127 -7.24 18.15 3.79
C GLY A 127 -7.64 18.83 2.47
N ARG A 128 -6.96 18.53 1.36
CA ARG A 128 -7.27 19.08 0.03
C ARG A 128 -8.62 18.61 -0.49
N GLY A 129 -8.97 17.33 -0.26
CA GLY A 129 -10.28 16.77 -0.61
C GLY A 129 -11.41 17.47 0.14
N PHE A 130 -11.25 17.67 1.45
CA PHE A 130 -12.20 18.41 2.30
C PHE A 130 -12.36 19.87 1.85
N LEU A 131 -11.25 20.56 1.58
CA LEU A 131 -11.25 21.95 1.12
C LEU A 131 -11.97 22.13 -0.23
N ASN A 132 -11.77 21.20 -1.18
CA ASN A 132 -12.49 21.22 -2.45
C ASN A 132 -13.99 21.02 -2.26
N PHE A 133 -14.39 20.08 -1.40
CA PHE A 133 -15.81 19.86 -1.11
C PHE A 133 -16.47 21.08 -0.45
N ALA A 134 -15.81 21.70 0.53
CA ALA A 134 -16.28 22.90 1.21
C ALA A 134 -16.41 24.10 0.25
N PHE A 135 -15.44 24.27 -0.64
CA PHE A 135 -15.43 25.31 -1.67
C PHE A 135 -16.60 25.15 -2.65
N LEU A 136 -16.79 23.94 -3.21
CA LEU A 136 -17.88 23.65 -4.14
C LEU A 136 -19.25 23.85 -3.48
N THR A 137 -19.41 23.41 -2.24
CA THR A 137 -20.66 23.57 -1.49
C THR A 137 -21.00 25.05 -1.29
N SER A 138 -20.00 25.85 -0.88
CA SER A 138 -20.18 27.28 -0.63
C SER A 138 -20.47 28.05 -1.92
N CYS A 139 -19.76 27.76 -3.01
CA CYS A 139 -20.02 28.36 -4.32
C CYS A 139 -21.40 27.99 -4.86
N SER A 140 -21.85 26.75 -4.68
CA SER A 140 -23.17 26.29 -5.10
C SER A 140 -24.28 27.07 -4.41
N ILE A 141 -24.17 27.28 -3.09
CA ILE A 141 -25.14 28.09 -2.32
C ILE A 141 -25.21 29.51 -2.87
N ILE A 142 -24.05 30.14 -3.12
CA ILE A 142 -23.99 31.51 -3.65
C ILE A 142 -24.66 31.58 -5.03
N LEU A 143 -24.37 30.63 -5.92
CA LEU A 143 -24.97 30.58 -7.27
C LEU A 143 -26.48 30.38 -7.22
N VAL A 144 -26.98 29.53 -6.33
CA VAL A 144 -28.42 29.33 -6.14
C VAL A 144 -29.09 30.61 -5.66
N VAL A 145 -28.51 31.30 -4.67
CA VAL A 145 -29.04 32.57 -4.15
C VAL A 145 -29.03 33.64 -5.24
N MET A 146 -27.92 33.79 -5.98
CA MET A 146 -27.83 34.75 -7.08
C MET A 146 -28.81 34.45 -8.20
N GLY A 147 -28.94 33.17 -8.59
CA GLY A 147 -29.90 32.73 -9.60
C GLY A 147 -31.34 33.01 -9.18
N TRP A 148 -31.69 32.71 -7.92
CA TRP A 148 -33.00 33.03 -7.37
C TRP A 148 -33.28 34.54 -7.38
N THR A 149 -32.32 35.34 -6.92
CA THR A 149 -32.45 36.80 -6.86
C THR A 149 -32.60 37.41 -8.25
N ALA A 150 -31.88 36.90 -9.25
CA ALA A 150 -31.99 37.34 -10.64
C ALA A 150 -33.35 37.00 -11.26
N LEU A 151 -33.86 35.78 -11.01
CA LEU A 151 -35.17 35.34 -11.48
C LEU A 151 -36.31 36.13 -10.82
N ASP A 152 -36.22 36.38 -9.52
CA ASP A 152 -37.21 37.17 -8.80
C ASP A 152 -37.24 38.62 -9.31
N ARG A 153 -36.07 39.19 -9.62
CA ARG A 153 -35.98 40.51 -10.24
C ARG A 153 -36.54 40.55 -11.68
N TYR A 154 -36.39 39.47 -12.45
CA TYR A 154 -36.95 39.37 -13.79
C TYR A 154 -38.47 39.14 -13.79
N ARG A 155 -39.03 38.39 -12.83
CA ARG A 155 -40.48 38.17 -12.69
C ARG A 155 -41.24 39.40 -12.19
N ASN A 156 -40.58 40.27 -11.43
CA ASN A 156 -41.16 41.49 -10.88
C ASN A 156 -40.95 42.72 -11.80
N TYR A 157 -40.49 42.51 -13.03
CA TYR A 157 -40.39 43.51 -14.11
C TYR A 157 -41.46 43.23 -15.17
#